data_AF-A0A6N8GBD9-F1
#
_entry.id   AF-A0A6N8GBD9-F1
#
_cell.length_a   1.000
_cell.length_b   1.000
_cell.length_c   1.000
_cell.angle_alpha   90.00
_cell.angle_beta   90.00
_cell.angle_gamma   90.00
#
_symmetry.space_group_name_H-M   'P 1'
#
loop_
_entity.id
_entity.type
_entity.pdbx_description
1 polymer ?
#
loop_
_entity_poly.entity_id
_entity_poly.type
_entity_poly.pdbx_seq_one_letter_code
_entity_poly.pdbx_strand_id
1 'polypeptide(L)'
;MRWVTYLSPSGGEERSGVVDDGCVFGYPGAQSVPELLEQSRDRLADAYHKALASPVEIIVEFETRLCAPVRPERPVPASVEGERTSLDPRLVRGTDDGVVLPSGATALTATVGVLALFGGHGRHAGYTPACLWRTPEGSPVSLSLGPAIVTHDEFDGSPLVVEAAVEDSALARAELDGDLGWAESMREGFAAAALPAGTRPLERGEELYIDGGRLGEFELRVGAGA
;
A
#
# COMPACT_ATOMS: atom_id res chain seq x y z
N MET A 1 4.90 -12.37 6.76
CA MET A 1 3.91 -12.77 5.76
C MET A 1 3.63 -11.57 4.86
N ARG A 2 3.44 -11.81 3.57
CA ARG A 2 3.03 -10.81 2.58
C ARG A 2 1.61 -11.09 2.11
N TRP A 3 0.73 -10.13 2.28
CA TRP A 3 -0.69 -10.24 1.94
C TRP A 3 -1.04 -9.27 0.82
N VAL A 4 -1.76 -9.77 -0.17
CA VAL A 4 -2.24 -8.99 -1.31
C VAL A 4 -3.76 -9.10 -1.42
N THR A 5 -4.33 -8.11 -2.10
CA THR A 5 -5.67 -8.22 -2.68
C THR A 5 -5.49 -8.22 -4.18
N TYR A 6 -6.15 -9.11 -4.90
CA TYR A 6 -5.99 -9.26 -6.35
C TYR A 6 -7.32 -9.57 -7.03
N LEU A 7 -7.41 -9.32 -8.34
CA LEU A 7 -8.57 -9.75 -9.13
C LEU A 7 -8.37 -11.20 -9.58
N SER A 8 -9.30 -12.07 -9.18
CA SER A 8 -9.27 -13.48 -9.56
C SER A 8 -9.41 -13.64 -11.08
N PRO A 9 -8.51 -14.37 -11.76
CA PRO A 9 -8.65 -14.67 -13.18
C PRO A 9 -9.88 -15.54 -13.46
N SER A 10 -10.34 -16.28 -12.45
CA SER A 10 -11.43 -17.25 -12.56
C SER A 10 -12.83 -16.60 -12.55
N GLY A 11 -12.98 -15.43 -11.92
CA GLY A 11 -14.29 -14.79 -11.72
C GLY A 11 -14.30 -13.26 -11.76
N GLY A 12 -13.13 -12.62 -11.77
CA GLY A 12 -12.98 -11.16 -11.77
C GLY A 12 -13.28 -10.49 -10.43
N GLU A 13 -13.64 -11.25 -9.39
CA GLU A 13 -13.81 -10.70 -8.04
C GLU A 13 -12.47 -10.41 -7.35
N GLU A 14 -12.47 -9.42 -6.45
CA GLU A 14 -11.36 -9.17 -5.53
C GLU A 14 -11.25 -10.33 -4.52
N ARG A 15 -10.04 -10.87 -4.35
CA ARG A 15 -9.71 -11.92 -3.38
C ARG A 15 -8.47 -11.56 -2.60
N SER A 16 -8.41 -12.04 -1.36
CA SER A 16 -7.18 -11.99 -0.57
C SER A 16 -6.27 -13.15 -0.96
N GLY A 17 -4.97 -12.87 -1.04
CA GLY A 17 -3.94 -13.86 -1.34
C GLY A 17 -2.70 -13.61 -0.51
N VAL A 18 -1.81 -14.59 -0.48
CA VAL A 18 -0.49 -14.47 0.12
C VAL A 18 0.57 -14.61 -0.94
N VAL A 19 1.64 -13.83 -0.84
CA VAL A 19 2.80 -13.93 -1.74
C VAL A 19 3.84 -14.84 -1.09
N ASP A 20 4.26 -15.86 -1.84
CA ASP A 20 5.37 -16.75 -1.49
C ASP A 20 6.04 -17.26 -2.78
N ASP A 21 7.37 -17.34 -2.79
CA ASP A 21 8.19 -17.82 -3.93
C ASP A 21 7.76 -17.27 -5.31
N GLY A 22 7.50 -15.95 -5.41
CA GLY A 22 7.10 -15.27 -6.64
C GLY A 22 5.71 -15.64 -7.17
N CYS A 23 4.87 -16.24 -6.32
CA CYS A 23 3.50 -16.64 -6.63
C CYS A 23 2.52 -16.04 -5.62
N VAL A 24 1.30 -15.77 -6.10
CA VAL A 24 0.14 -15.42 -5.28
C VAL A 24 -0.68 -16.69 -5.05
N PHE A 25 -0.84 -17.06 -3.78
CA PHE A 25 -1.67 -18.17 -3.32
C PHE A 25 -2.99 -17.63 -2.79
N GLY A 26 -4.07 -17.88 -3.53
CA GLY A 26 -5.41 -17.39 -3.20
C GLY A 26 -5.95 -18.00 -1.90
N TYR A 27 -6.28 -17.15 -0.92
CA TYR A 27 -6.80 -17.58 0.38
C TYR A 27 -8.19 -18.23 0.22
N PRO A 28 -8.40 -19.47 0.72
CA PRO A 28 -9.67 -20.19 0.57
C PRO A 28 -10.78 -19.80 1.56
N GLY A 29 -10.56 -18.83 2.44
CA GLY A 29 -11.62 -18.30 3.29
C GLY A 29 -12.37 -17.14 2.65
N ALA A 30 -13.50 -16.77 3.26
CA ALA A 30 -14.31 -15.63 2.81
C ALA A 30 -13.84 -14.30 3.40
N GLN A 31 -12.96 -14.34 4.41
CA GLN A 31 -12.47 -13.14 5.08
C GLN A 31 -11.44 -12.39 4.23
N SER A 32 -11.53 -11.08 4.26
CA SER A 32 -10.52 -10.15 3.78
C SER A 32 -9.35 -10.03 4.76
N VAL A 33 -8.21 -9.50 4.29
CA VAL A 33 -7.04 -9.23 5.14
C VAL A 33 -7.41 -8.33 6.33
N PRO A 34 -8.14 -7.20 6.17
CA PRO A 34 -8.59 -6.39 7.31
C PRO A 34 -9.38 -7.18 8.35
N GLU A 35 -10.33 -8.02 7.93
CA GLU A 35 -11.14 -8.83 8.85
C GLU A 35 -10.29 -9.86 9.62
N LEU A 36 -9.28 -10.46 8.96
CA LEU A 36 -8.33 -11.35 9.61
C LEU A 36 -7.47 -10.60 10.64
N LEU A 37 -7.02 -9.39 10.30
CA LEU A 37 -6.25 -8.52 11.19
C LEU A 37 -7.06 -8.08 12.42
N GLU A 38 -8.35 -7.83 12.26
CA GLU A 38 -9.26 -7.48 13.37
C GLU A 38 -9.44 -8.62 14.37
N GLN A 39 -9.38 -9.88 13.93
CA GLN A 39 -9.57 -11.03 14.81
C GLN A 39 -8.37 -11.26 15.72
N SER A 40 -7.21 -11.59 15.14
CA SER A 40 -5.94 -11.80 15.87
C SER A 40 -4.80 -12.11 14.92
N ARG A 41 -3.55 -11.98 15.42
CA ARG A 41 -2.35 -12.43 14.71
C ARG A 41 -2.36 -13.94 14.42
N ASP A 42 -2.82 -14.76 15.37
CA ASP A 42 -2.88 -16.22 15.20
C ASP A 42 -3.85 -16.60 14.07
N ARG A 43 -5.01 -15.94 13.99
CA ARG A 43 -5.96 -16.15 12.89
C ARG A 43 -5.39 -15.76 11.53
N LEU A 44 -4.63 -14.67 11.48
CA LEU A 44 -3.92 -14.28 10.26
C LEU A 44 -2.88 -15.34 9.87
N ALA A 45 -2.07 -15.81 10.82
CA ALA A 45 -1.06 -16.85 10.57
C ALA A 45 -1.69 -18.19 10.12
N ASP A 46 -2.79 -18.61 10.75
CA ASP A 46 -3.55 -19.79 10.33
C ASP A 46 -4.08 -19.64 8.89
N ALA A 47 -4.61 -18.47 8.57
CA ALA A 47 -5.10 -18.16 7.22
C ALA A 47 -3.96 -18.17 6.18
N TYR A 48 -2.78 -17.66 6.55
CA TYR A 48 -1.58 -17.71 5.71
C TYR A 48 -1.17 -19.15 5.39
N HIS A 49 -1.00 -20.00 6.41
CA HIS A 49 -0.65 -21.40 6.20
C HIS A 49 -1.72 -22.16 5.41
N LYS A 50 -3.00 -21.82 5.62
CA LYS A 50 -4.10 -22.41 4.86
C LYS A 50 -4.05 -22.04 3.38
N ALA A 51 -3.71 -20.78 3.05
CA ALA A 51 -3.54 -20.34 1.68
C ALA A 51 -2.41 -21.10 0.98
N LEU A 52 -1.27 -21.31 1.65
CA LEU A 52 -0.15 -22.08 1.09
C LEU A 52 -0.47 -23.59 0.95
N ALA A 53 -1.17 -24.17 1.92
CA ALA A 53 -1.44 -25.60 1.94
C ALA A 53 -2.59 -26.02 1.00
N SER A 54 -3.57 -25.15 0.76
CA SER A 54 -4.76 -25.46 -0.04
C SER A 54 -5.30 -24.19 -0.72
N PRO A 55 -4.52 -23.60 -1.64
CA PRO A 55 -4.92 -22.38 -2.33
C PRO A 55 -6.15 -22.63 -3.21
N VAL A 56 -7.00 -21.60 -3.36
CA VAL A 56 -8.08 -21.62 -4.37
C VAL A 56 -7.48 -21.61 -5.77
N GLU A 57 -6.42 -20.82 -5.94
CA GLU A 57 -5.66 -20.67 -7.18
C GLU A 57 -4.23 -20.24 -6.86
N ILE A 58 -3.31 -20.53 -7.77
CA ILE A 58 -1.91 -20.14 -7.72
C ILE A 58 -1.61 -19.39 -9.00
N ILE A 59 -1.13 -18.16 -8.87
CA ILE A 59 -0.86 -17.26 -10.00
C ILE A 59 0.55 -16.74 -9.86
N VAL A 60 1.30 -16.63 -10.95
CA VAL A 60 2.62 -16.00 -10.90
C VAL A 60 2.44 -14.51 -10.56
N GLU A 61 3.26 -13.97 -9.66
CA GLU A 61 3.04 -12.63 -9.09
C GLU A 61 2.96 -11.54 -10.17
N PHE A 62 3.86 -11.55 -11.15
CA PHE A 62 3.86 -10.54 -12.23
C PHE A 62 2.67 -10.67 -13.20
N GLU A 63 1.99 -11.82 -13.24
CA GLU A 63 0.77 -12.03 -14.02
C GLU A 63 -0.48 -11.63 -13.22
N THR A 64 -0.33 -11.34 -11.93
CA THR A 64 -1.43 -11.06 -11.03
C THR A 64 -1.85 -9.59 -11.14
N ARG A 65 -3.14 -9.37 -11.40
CA ARG A 65 -3.73 -8.03 -11.34
C ARG A 65 -3.94 -7.64 -9.87
N LEU A 66 -3.05 -6.80 -9.33
CA LEU A 66 -3.10 -6.38 -7.93
C LEU A 66 -4.12 -5.26 -7.71
N CYS A 67 -4.81 -5.32 -6.58
CA CYS A 67 -5.67 -4.25 -6.07
C CYS A 67 -4.95 -3.54 -4.92
N ALA A 68 -5.55 -2.46 -4.40
CA ALA A 68 -5.12 -1.93 -3.11
C ALA A 68 -5.22 -3.05 -2.07
N PRO A 69 -4.13 -3.38 -1.34
CA PRO A 69 -4.16 -4.50 -0.41
C PRO A 69 -5.09 -4.22 0.78
N VAL A 70 -5.51 -2.97 0.96
CA VAL A 70 -6.50 -2.55 1.94
C VAL A 70 -7.33 -1.36 1.42
N ARG A 71 -8.62 -1.34 1.78
CA ARG A 71 -9.54 -0.24 1.50
C ARG A 71 -10.17 0.23 2.82
N PRO A 72 -9.62 1.28 3.45
CA PRO A 72 -10.20 1.84 4.68
C PRO A 72 -11.64 2.30 4.45
N GLU A 73 -12.51 2.15 5.45
CA GLU A 73 -13.89 2.68 5.39
C GLU A 73 -14.01 4.08 5.98
N ARG A 74 -13.01 4.49 6.77
CA ARG A 74 -12.95 5.78 7.48
C ARG A 74 -11.73 6.56 7.04
N PRO A 75 -11.79 7.90 7.08
CA PRO A 75 -10.65 8.74 6.74
C PRO A 75 -9.37 8.29 7.45
N VAL A 76 -8.25 8.28 6.72
CA VAL A 76 -6.96 7.81 7.22
C VAL A 76 -6.23 8.99 7.85
N PRO A 77 -5.96 8.99 9.17
CA PRO A 77 -5.07 9.97 9.78
C PRO A 77 -3.69 9.92 9.12
N ALA A 78 -3.15 11.08 8.74
CA ALA A 78 -1.89 11.15 8.03
C ALA A 78 -1.02 12.33 8.47
N SER A 79 0.30 12.14 8.40
CA SER A 79 1.28 13.22 8.37
C SER A 79 1.86 13.31 6.97
N VAL A 80 1.61 14.42 6.28
CA VAL A 80 2.09 14.69 4.92
C VAL A 80 3.07 15.84 5.01
N GLU A 81 4.35 15.58 4.71
CA GLU A 81 5.44 16.58 4.81
C GLU A 81 5.49 17.28 6.19
N GLY A 82 5.14 16.56 7.24
CA GLY A 82 5.09 17.07 8.63
C GLY A 82 3.76 17.70 9.04
N GLU A 83 2.83 17.93 8.12
CA GLU A 83 1.50 18.47 8.43
C GLU A 83 0.49 17.35 8.72
N ARG A 84 -0.29 17.52 9.80
CA ARG A 84 -1.35 16.57 10.14
C ARG A 84 -2.60 16.82 9.31
N THR A 85 -3.12 15.76 8.73
CA THR A 85 -4.32 15.78 7.89
C THR A 85 -5.09 14.46 7.97
N SER A 86 -6.18 14.37 7.23
CA SER A 86 -6.99 13.16 7.08
C SER A 86 -7.26 12.90 5.61
N LEU A 87 -6.90 11.71 5.12
CA LEU A 87 -7.06 11.32 3.71
C LEU A 87 -8.41 10.62 3.51
N ASP A 88 -9.17 11.08 2.51
CA ASP A 88 -10.45 10.47 2.12
C ASP A 88 -10.21 9.03 1.60
N PRO A 89 -10.90 8.01 2.13
CA PRO A 89 -10.65 6.64 1.72
C PRO A 89 -10.96 6.36 0.24
N ARG A 90 -11.80 7.20 -0.37
CA ARG A 90 -12.11 7.12 -1.81
C ARG A 90 -10.92 7.47 -2.70
N LEU A 91 -9.85 8.01 -2.14
CA LEU A 91 -8.59 8.25 -2.85
C LEU A 91 -7.77 6.97 -3.04
N VAL A 92 -8.04 5.92 -2.27
CA VAL A 92 -7.20 4.71 -2.26
C VAL A 92 -7.27 3.94 -3.58
N ARG A 93 -6.11 3.65 -4.15
CA ARG A 93 -5.91 2.89 -5.39
C ARG A 93 -4.84 1.82 -5.19
N GLY A 94 -4.95 0.72 -5.95
CA GLY A 94 -3.88 -0.26 -6.04
C GLY A 94 -2.70 0.24 -6.86
N THR A 95 -1.57 -0.45 -6.75
CA THR A 95 -0.36 -0.20 -7.57
C THR A 95 -0.62 -0.34 -9.06
N ASP A 96 -1.69 -1.03 -9.39
CA ASP A 96 -2.00 -1.48 -10.73
C ASP A 96 -3.08 -0.59 -11.39
N ASP A 97 -3.79 0.23 -10.61
CA ASP A 97 -4.89 1.10 -11.08
C ASP A 97 -4.41 2.33 -11.88
N GLY A 98 -3.10 2.58 -11.90
CA GLY A 98 -2.51 3.77 -12.50
C GLY A 98 -2.89 5.06 -11.76
N VAL A 99 -2.48 6.19 -12.33
CA VAL A 99 -2.76 7.52 -11.75
C VAL A 99 -3.46 8.37 -12.80
N VAL A 100 -4.63 8.91 -12.44
CA VAL A 100 -5.38 9.81 -13.30
C VAL A 100 -4.80 11.21 -13.19
N LEU A 101 -4.56 11.88 -14.33
CA LEU A 101 -4.24 13.30 -14.36
C LEU A 101 -5.56 14.10 -14.46
N PRO A 102 -5.95 14.89 -13.44
CA PRO A 102 -7.20 15.64 -13.47
C PRO A 102 -7.28 16.61 -14.65
N SER A 103 -8.50 16.88 -15.12
CA SER A 103 -8.75 17.85 -16.19
C SER A 103 -8.16 19.22 -15.85
N GLY A 104 -7.30 19.73 -16.75
CA GLY A 104 -6.63 21.02 -16.58
C GLY A 104 -5.27 20.95 -15.88
N ALA A 105 -4.93 19.84 -15.23
CA ALA A 105 -3.59 19.61 -14.69
C ALA A 105 -2.63 19.15 -15.80
N THR A 106 -1.39 19.64 -15.77
CA THR A 106 -0.32 19.22 -16.69
C THR A 106 0.72 18.32 -16.02
N ALA A 107 0.75 18.31 -14.69
CA ALA A 107 1.66 17.51 -13.88
C ALA A 107 1.03 17.18 -12.52
N LEU A 108 1.60 16.21 -11.82
CA LEU A 108 1.30 15.87 -10.43
C LEU A 108 2.57 15.89 -9.59
N THR A 109 2.45 16.05 -8.27
CA THR A 109 3.52 15.70 -7.34
C THR A 109 3.16 14.41 -6.62
N ALA A 110 4.18 13.64 -6.23
CA ALA A 110 4.03 12.47 -5.40
C ALA A 110 4.64 12.74 -4.02
N THR A 111 4.03 12.20 -2.97
CA THR A 111 4.59 12.21 -1.62
C THR A 111 4.60 10.79 -1.11
N VAL A 112 5.78 10.31 -0.75
CA VAL A 112 6.00 8.89 -0.48
C VAL A 112 6.31 8.65 0.99
N GLY A 113 6.01 7.43 1.42
CA GLY A 113 6.25 6.94 2.77
C GLY A 113 5.49 5.66 3.00
N VAL A 114 4.95 5.47 4.20
CA VAL A 114 4.32 4.20 4.60
C VAL A 114 2.96 4.42 5.23
N LEU A 115 2.12 3.39 5.10
CA LEU A 115 0.89 3.25 5.84
C LEU A 115 1.03 2.07 6.81
N ALA A 116 0.82 2.32 8.10
CA ALA A 116 0.73 1.31 9.13
C ALA A 116 -0.73 0.87 9.29
N LEU A 117 -0.92 -0.43 9.49
CA LEU A 117 -2.22 -1.04 9.74
C LEU A 117 -2.29 -1.54 11.17
N PHE A 118 -3.48 -1.43 11.75
CA PHE A 118 -3.77 -1.80 13.13
C PHE A 118 -4.95 -2.77 13.14
N GLY A 119 -4.71 -3.98 13.65
CA GLY A 119 -5.73 -5.01 13.83
C GLY A 119 -6.51 -4.87 15.14
N GLY A 120 -7.09 -5.98 15.59
CA GLY A 120 -7.94 -6.04 16.78
C GLY A 120 -7.28 -5.44 18.02
N HIS A 121 -8.03 -4.59 18.74
CA HIS A 121 -7.57 -3.80 19.89
C HIS A 121 -6.45 -2.79 19.53
N GLY A 122 -6.40 -2.36 18.28
CA GLY A 122 -5.45 -1.38 17.76
C GLY A 122 -4.03 -1.89 17.60
N ARG A 123 -3.76 -3.18 17.79
CA ARG A 123 -2.38 -3.72 17.73
C ARG A 123 -1.83 -3.63 16.31
N HIS A 124 -0.56 -3.27 16.18
CA HIS A 124 0.09 -3.18 14.88
C HIS A 124 0.08 -4.53 14.14
N ALA A 125 -0.44 -4.47 12.91
CA ALA A 125 -0.66 -5.59 12.02
C ALA A 125 0.46 -5.71 10.96
N GLY A 126 0.86 -4.58 10.38
CA GLY A 126 1.86 -4.53 9.32
C GLY A 126 1.92 -3.19 8.62
N TYR A 127 2.78 -3.12 7.61
CA TYR A 127 3.03 -1.93 6.81
C TYR A 127 2.72 -2.17 5.34
N THR A 128 2.44 -1.09 4.62
CA THR A 128 2.45 -1.07 3.16
C THR A 128 3.06 0.26 2.68
N PRO A 129 3.81 0.29 1.57
CA PRO A 129 4.25 1.54 0.96
C PRO A 129 3.04 2.38 0.55
N ALA A 130 3.19 3.69 0.63
CA ALA A 130 2.13 4.64 0.34
C ALA A 130 2.67 5.80 -0.49
N CYS A 131 1.94 6.16 -1.55
CA CYS A 131 2.25 7.27 -2.42
C CYS A 131 1.01 8.14 -2.63
N LEU A 132 1.03 9.35 -2.07
CA LEU A 132 -0.02 10.35 -2.22
C LEU A 132 0.27 11.23 -3.44
N TRP A 133 -0.62 11.19 -4.42
CA TRP A 133 -0.59 12.03 -5.60
C TRP A 133 -1.38 13.31 -5.37
N ARG A 134 -0.79 14.46 -5.71
CA ARG A 134 -1.40 15.78 -5.55
C ARG A 134 -1.26 16.61 -6.83
N THR A 135 -2.20 17.51 -7.05
CA THR A 135 -2.05 18.57 -8.06
C THR A 135 -0.94 19.54 -7.63
N PRO A 136 -0.41 20.40 -8.53
CA PRO A 136 0.58 21.42 -8.17
C PRO A 136 0.10 22.37 -7.06
N GLU A 137 -1.21 22.56 -6.91
CA GLU A 137 -1.83 23.37 -5.87
C GLU A 137 -1.97 22.61 -4.53
N GLY A 138 -1.54 21.35 -4.47
CA GLY A 138 -1.56 20.51 -3.26
C GLY A 138 -2.85 19.73 -3.05
N SER A 139 -3.81 19.76 -3.98
CA SER A 139 -5.06 19.02 -3.84
C SER A 139 -4.84 17.51 -4.02
N PRO A 140 -5.28 16.64 -3.10
CA PRO A 140 -5.17 15.19 -3.24
C PRO A 140 -5.92 14.66 -4.46
N VAL A 141 -5.27 13.78 -5.22
CA VAL A 141 -5.82 13.11 -6.42
C VAL A 141 -6.06 11.63 -6.15
N SER A 142 -5.06 10.93 -5.62
CA SER A 142 -5.16 9.51 -5.25
C SER A 142 -4.10 9.14 -4.22
N LEU A 143 -4.32 8.03 -3.52
CA LEU A 143 -3.36 7.41 -2.61
C LEU A 143 -3.11 5.97 -3.09
N SER A 144 -1.96 5.75 -3.73
CA SER A 144 -1.55 4.41 -4.16
C SER A 144 -0.96 3.66 -2.97
N LEU A 145 -1.47 2.46 -2.72
CA LEU A 145 -1.02 1.56 -1.66
C LEU A 145 -0.61 0.22 -2.25
N GLY A 146 0.49 -0.36 -1.77
CA GLY A 146 0.93 -1.71 -2.14
C GLY A 146 2.41 -1.82 -2.48
N PRO A 147 2.84 -2.96 -3.05
CA PRO A 147 1.99 -4.01 -3.62
C PRO A 147 1.29 -4.90 -2.57
N ALA A 148 1.88 -5.02 -1.38
CA ALA A 148 1.40 -5.92 -0.34
C ALA A 148 1.35 -5.24 1.04
N ILE A 149 0.62 -5.88 1.96
CA ILE A 149 0.77 -5.66 3.40
C ILE A 149 1.83 -6.64 3.90
N VAL A 150 2.88 -6.11 4.50
CA VAL A 150 3.94 -6.89 5.11
C VAL A 150 3.78 -6.87 6.62
N THR A 151 3.60 -8.05 7.21
CA THR A 151 3.41 -8.20 8.65
C THR A 151 4.73 -8.22 9.41
N HIS A 152 4.66 -7.91 10.70
CA HIS A 152 5.82 -7.81 11.61
C HIS A 152 6.77 -9.02 11.64
N ASP A 153 6.32 -10.21 11.28
CA ASP A 153 7.17 -11.41 11.24
C ASP A 153 8.21 -11.38 10.09
N GLU A 154 8.02 -10.52 9.08
CA GLU A 154 9.02 -10.23 8.02
C GLU A 154 9.85 -8.96 8.34
N PHE A 155 9.49 -8.28 9.43
CA PHE A 155 10.00 -6.97 9.77
C PHE A 155 10.61 -6.95 11.17
N ASP A 156 11.93 -6.87 11.21
CA ASP A 156 12.75 -6.96 12.42
C ASP A 156 12.85 -5.64 13.21
N GLY A 157 12.02 -4.64 12.88
CA GLY A 157 12.09 -3.30 13.48
C GLY A 157 13.14 -2.38 12.84
N SER A 158 13.81 -2.81 11.77
CA SER A 158 14.68 -1.93 10.98
C SER A 158 13.96 -0.69 10.45
N PRO A 159 14.67 0.43 10.16
CA PRO A 159 14.03 1.60 9.58
C PRO A 159 13.27 1.26 8.29
N LEU A 160 12.06 1.81 8.15
CA LEU A 160 11.25 1.71 6.94
C LEU A 160 11.74 2.77 5.96
N VAL A 161 12.23 2.31 4.80
CA VAL A 161 12.74 3.18 3.75
C VAL A 161 11.83 3.04 2.53
N VAL A 162 11.40 4.18 1.99
CA VAL A 162 10.67 4.25 0.73
C VAL A 162 11.31 5.29 -0.17
N GLU A 163 11.80 4.87 -1.32
CA GLU A 163 12.41 5.73 -2.33
C GLU A 163 11.50 5.87 -3.55
N ALA A 164 11.55 7.05 -4.16
CA ALA A 164 10.86 7.36 -5.40
C ALA A 164 11.88 7.80 -6.44
N ALA A 165 11.85 7.21 -7.63
CA ALA A 165 12.79 7.51 -8.72
C ALA A 165 12.08 7.58 -10.08
N VAL A 166 12.69 8.32 -11.00
CA VAL A 166 12.35 8.36 -12.43
C VAL A 166 13.65 8.12 -13.19
N GLU A 167 13.68 7.17 -14.13
CA GLU A 167 14.88 6.83 -14.93
C GLU A 167 16.14 6.67 -14.05
N ASP A 168 16.03 5.85 -12.99
CA ASP A 168 17.07 5.59 -11.98
C ASP A 168 17.55 6.82 -11.17
N SER A 169 16.93 7.99 -11.38
CA SER A 169 17.25 9.21 -10.64
C SER A 169 16.32 9.37 -9.45
N ALA A 170 16.87 9.23 -8.23
CA ALA A 170 16.12 9.41 -7.00
C ALA A 170 15.55 10.85 -6.90
N LEU A 171 14.23 10.93 -6.67
CA LEU A 171 13.49 12.18 -6.51
C LEU A 171 13.11 12.47 -5.07
N ALA A 172 12.81 11.41 -4.29
CA ALA A 172 12.40 11.51 -2.91
C ALA A 172 12.81 10.25 -2.14
N ARG A 173 13.14 10.42 -0.85
CA ARG A 173 13.44 9.31 0.07
C ARG A 173 12.78 9.59 1.42
N ALA A 174 11.90 8.70 1.82
CA ALA A 174 11.32 8.67 3.16
C ALA A 174 12.06 7.62 4.01
N GLU A 175 12.40 7.99 5.24
CA GLU A 175 12.95 7.08 6.24
C GLU A 175 12.19 7.27 7.54
N LEU A 176 11.60 6.19 8.05
CA LEU A 176 10.74 6.20 9.23
C LEU A 176 11.20 5.13 10.21
N ASP A 177 11.01 5.39 11.51
CA ASP A 177 11.25 4.36 12.51
C ASP A 177 10.27 3.18 12.32
N GLY A 178 10.76 1.97 12.55
CA GLY A 178 9.97 0.74 12.52
C GLY A 178 9.15 0.49 13.79
N ASP A 179 9.37 1.29 14.84
CA ASP A 179 8.80 1.16 16.18
C ASP A 179 7.47 1.92 16.36
N LEU A 180 6.94 2.53 15.28
CA LEU A 180 5.67 3.25 15.19
C LEU A 180 5.61 4.57 15.96
N GLY A 181 6.74 5.15 16.35
CA GLY A 181 6.75 6.43 17.10
C GLY A 181 5.99 7.54 16.36
N TRP A 182 6.10 7.56 15.04
CA TRP A 182 5.34 8.46 14.16
C TRP A 182 3.81 8.19 14.19
N ALA A 183 3.39 6.93 14.32
CA ALA A 183 1.99 6.54 14.23
C ALA A 183 1.22 6.69 15.56
N GLU A 184 1.90 6.65 16.71
CA GLU A 184 1.24 6.72 18.04
C GLU A 184 0.31 7.93 18.17
N SER A 185 0.75 9.08 17.66
CA SER A 185 -0.01 10.33 17.74
C SER A 185 -1.16 10.43 16.73
N MET A 186 -1.28 9.46 15.82
CA MET A 186 -2.27 9.40 14.73
C MET A 186 -3.16 8.15 14.84
N ARG A 187 -3.05 7.38 15.92
CA ARG A 187 -3.65 6.05 16.08
C ARG A 187 -5.15 6.13 16.44
N GLU A 188 -5.91 6.78 15.58
CA GLU A 188 -7.37 6.81 15.63
C GLU A 188 -7.93 5.78 14.64
N GLY A 189 -7.89 4.50 15.01
CA GLY A 189 -8.54 3.43 14.27
C GLY A 189 -7.59 2.43 13.60
N PHE A 190 -7.93 2.04 12.37
CA PHE A 190 -7.39 0.86 11.69
C PHE A 190 -6.13 1.15 10.85
N ALA A 191 -5.84 2.40 10.51
CA ALA A 191 -4.65 2.77 9.73
C ALA A 191 -4.11 4.14 10.11
N ALA A 192 -2.82 4.38 9.86
CA ALA A 192 -2.19 5.71 9.92
C ALA A 192 -1.09 5.81 8.85
N ALA A 193 -0.96 6.97 8.20
CA ALA A 193 0.04 7.19 7.15
C ALA A 193 1.07 8.24 7.54
N ALA A 194 2.35 8.00 7.20
CA ALA A 194 3.41 8.98 7.26
C ALA A 194 4.07 9.09 5.88
N LEU A 195 3.98 10.29 5.29
CA LEU A 195 4.39 10.60 3.93
C LEU A 195 5.31 11.83 3.95
N PRO A 196 6.58 11.69 4.39
CA PRO A 196 7.44 12.83 4.68
C PRO A 196 8.15 13.42 3.45
N ALA A 197 8.22 12.70 2.33
CA ALA A 197 9.11 13.05 1.22
C ALA A 197 8.34 13.31 -0.08
N GLY A 198 8.37 14.56 -0.57
CA GLY A 198 7.74 14.99 -1.82
C GLY A 198 8.70 14.96 -3.02
N THR A 199 8.16 14.69 -4.21
CA THR A 199 8.89 14.79 -5.48
C THR A 199 8.78 16.18 -6.08
N ARG A 200 9.60 16.46 -7.11
CA ARG A 200 9.28 17.49 -8.10
C ARG A 200 7.95 17.19 -8.83
N PRO A 201 7.36 18.16 -9.55
CA PRO A 201 6.29 17.86 -10.49
C PRO A 201 6.71 16.81 -11.52
N LEU A 202 5.78 15.90 -11.80
CA LEU A 202 5.87 14.78 -12.74
C LEU A 202 4.86 15.01 -13.86
N GLU A 203 5.35 15.10 -15.08
CA GLU A 203 4.55 15.35 -16.28
C GLU A 203 3.81 14.09 -16.72
N ARG A 204 2.79 14.27 -17.58
CA ARG A 204 2.09 13.15 -18.20
C ARG A 204 3.08 12.21 -18.89
N GLY A 205 2.96 10.92 -18.60
CA GLY A 205 3.77 9.88 -19.21
C GLY A 205 5.06 9.56 -18.46
N GLU A 206 5.49 10.39 -17.50
CA GLU A 206 6.59 10.01 -16.60
C GLU A 206 6.17 8.81 -15.74
N GLU A 207 7.12 7.92 -15.51
CA GLU A 207 6.98 6.70 -14.71
C GLU A 207 7.71 6.86 -13.39
N LEU A 208 6.93 6.84 -12.31
CA LEU A 208 7.47 6.89 -10.96
C LEU A 208 7.63 5.47 -10.45
N TYR A 209 8.87 5.04 -10.26
CA TYR A 209 9.22 3.81 -9.58
C TYR A 209 9.30 4.07 -8.07
N ILE A 210 8.67 3.21 -7.28
CA ILE A 210 8.66 3.22 -5.82
C ILE A 210 9.34 1.95 -5.31
N ASP A 211 10.42 2.11 -4.56
CA ASP A 211 11.12 1.02 -3.85
C ASP A 211 10.86 1.13 -2.34
N GLY A 212 10.07 0.21 -1.80
CA GLY A 212 9.81 0.07 -0.36
C GLY A 212 10.71 -0.97 0.33
N GLY A 213 11.76 -1.45 -0.34
CA GLY A 213 12.63 -2.52 0.11
C GLY A 213 11.85 -3.79 0.43
N ARG A 214 11.85 -4.20 1.71
CA ARG A 214 11.13 -5.40 2.16
C ARG A 214 9.63 -5.33 1.96
N LEU A 215 9.09 -4.11 1.89
CA LEU A 215 7.67 -3.84 1.69
C LEU A 215 7.20 -4.09 0.24
N GLY A 216 8.15 -4.27 -0.69
CA GLY A 216 7.89 -4.45 -2.11
C GLY A 216 8.07 -3.16 -2.90
N GLU A 217 7.94 -3.31 -4.21
CA GLU A 217 8.16 -2.27 -5.21
C GLU A 217 6.97 -2.17 -6.16
N PHE A 218 6.79 -1.01 -6.78
CA PHE A 218 5.82 -0.83 -7.85
C PHE A 218 6.14 0.40 -8.70
N GLU A 219 5.52 0.49 -9.87
CA GLU A 219 5.71 1.58 -10.82
C GLU A 219 4.37 2.15 -11.25
N LEU A 220 4.28 3.48 -11.34
CA LEU A 220 3.06 4.18 -11.76
C LEU A 220 3.36 5.23 -12.80
N ARG A 221 2.65 5.16 -13.92
CA ARG A 221 2.72 6.15 -14.99
C ARG A 221 1.69 7.26 -14.79
N VAL A 222 2.14 8.51 -14.83
CA VAL A 222 1.26 9.69 -14.69
C VAL A 222 0.31 9.80 -15.88
N GLY A 223 -1.00 9.79 -15.59
CA GLY A 223 -2.05 9.90 -16.60
C GLY A 223 -2.46 8.57 -17.24
N ALA A 224 -1.99 7.43 -16.72
CA ALA A 224 -2.37 6.09 -17.19
C ALA A 224 -3.58 5.48 -16.46
N GLY A 225 -4.12 6.17 -15.44
CA GLY A 225 -5.27 5.68 -14.68
C GLY A 225 -6.57 5.65 -15.50
N ALA A 226 -7.43 4.67 -15.19
CA ALA A 226 -8.76 4.49 -15.78
C ALA A 226 -9.87 5.18 -14.96
#